data_AF-A0A3A4WTA2-F1
#
_entry.id   AF-A0A3A4WTA2-F1
#
_cell.length_a   1.000
_cell.length_b   1.000
_cell.length_c   1.000
_cell.angle_alpha   90.00
_cell.angle_beta   90.00
_cell.angle_gamma   90.00
#
_symmetry.space_group_name_H-M   'P 1'
#
loop_
_entity.id
_entity.type
_entity.pdbx_description
1 polymer ?
#
loop_
_entity_poly.entity_id
_entity_poly.type
_entity_poly.pdbx_seq_one_letter_code
_entity_poly.pdbx_strand_id
1 'polypeptide(L)' 'MWIGAYNMRTTINLKEELIRDLMKRTKSRTKTHAIETAIKEYLQKKAIEDLIALSGKVNIETDWRKEEEAELDEYKNHC' A
#
# COMPACT_ATOMS: atom_id res chain seq x y z
N MET A 1 -5.77 29.04 -3.07
CA MET A 1 -6.78 28.38 -3.92
C MET A 1 -7.07 27.03 -3.29
N TRP A 2 -8.16 26.96 -2.52
CA TRP A 2 -8.53 25.77 -1.74
C TRP A 2 -9.43 24.88 -2.61
N ILE A 3 -8.89 23.78 -3.13
CA ILE A 3 -9.70 22.67 -3.65
C ILE A 3 -10.30 21.96 -2.44
N GLY A 4 -11.50 22.40 -2.03
CA GLY A 4 -12.30 21.69 -1.03
C GLY A 4 -12.48 20.26 -1.49
N ALA A 5 -12.18 19.30 -0.61
CA ALA A 5 -12.36 17.88 -0.86
C ALA A 5 -13.78 17.64 -1.43
N TYR A 6 -13.86 17.21 -2.68
CA TYR A 6 -15.14 16.98 -3.37
C TYR A 6 -15.79 15.74 -2.76
N ASN A 7 -16.60 15.93 -1.72
CA ASN A 7 -17.28 14.85 -1.04
C ASN A 7 -18.56 14.50 -1.81
N MET A 8 -18.54 13.37 -2.53
CA MET A 8 -19.68 12.91 -3.31
C MET A 8 -20.65 12.13 -2.42
N ARG A 9 -21.91 12.59 -2.35
CA ARG A 9 -22.98 11.85 -1.68
C ARG A 9 -23.66 10.92 -2.68
N THR A 10 -23.71 9.63 -2.35
CA THR A 10 -24.29 8.60 -3.22
C THR A 10 -25.23 7.71 -2.43
N THR A 11 -26.30 7.25 -3.07
CA THR A 11 -27.21 6.23 -2.53
C THR A 11 -26.88 4.89 -3.19
N ILE A 12 -26.44 3.92 -2.40
CA ILE A 12 -26.11 2.56 -2.84
C ILE A 12 -26.86 1.56 -1.97
N ASN A 13 -27.29 0.44 -2.56
CA ASN A 13 -27.94 -0.63 -1.82
C ASN A 13 -26.89 -1.71 -1.48
N LEU A 14 -26.67 -1.94 -0.19
CA LEU A 14 -25.68 -2.87 0.34
C LEU A 14 -26.31 -3.75 1.43
N LYS A 15 -25.84 -4.99 1.55
CA LYS A 15 -26.28 -5.88 2.62
C LYS A 15 -25.85 -5.34 3.98
N GLU A 16 -26.79 -5.27 4.92
CA GLU A 16 -26.52 -4.70 6.26
C GLU A 16 -25.49 -5.51 7.04
N GLU A 17 -25.56 -6.84 6.95
CA GLU A 17 -24.62 -7.77 7.61
C GLU A 17 -23.16 -7.45 7.25
N LEU A 18 -22.89 -7.19 5.97
CA LEU A 18 -21.55 -6.86 5.46
C LEU A 18 -21.06 -5.53 6.03
N ILE A 19 -21.93 -4.51 6.10
CA ILE A 19 -21.57 -3.21 6.66
C ILE A 19 -21.30 -3.32 8.17
N ARG A 20 -22.10 -4.10 8.90
CA ARG A 20 -21.89 -4.34 10.33
C ARG A 20 -20.54 -5.00 10.58
N ASP A 21 -20.21 -6.04 9.83
CA ASP A 21 -18.94 -6.75 9.99
C ASP A 21 -17.75 -5.91 9.55
N LEU A 22 -17.90 -5.12 8.48
CA LEU A 22 -16.89 -4.15 8.08
C LEU A 22 -16.63 -3.11 9.17
N MET A 23 -17.69 -2.56 9.79
CA MET A 23 -17.55 -1.60 10.89
C MET A 23 -16.87 -2.21 12.11
N LYS A 24 -17.20 -3.46 12.48
CA LYS A 24 -16.51 -4.18 13.57
C LYS A 24 -15.03 -4.39 13.26
N ARG A 25 -14.72 -4.81 12.03
CA ARG A 25 -13.35 -5.12 11.60
C ARG A 25 -12.46 -3.88 11.54
N THR A 26 -13.00 -2.80 10.99
CA THR A 26 -12.31 -1.50 10.88
C THR A 26 -12.37 -0.67 12.17
N LYS A 27 -13.14 -1.11 13.18
CA LYS A 27 -13.41 -0.37 14.43
C LYS A 27 -13.92 1.06 14.18
N SER A 28 -14.59 1.28 13.06
CA SER A 28 -15.04 2.60 12.62
C SER A 28 -16.36 3.00 13.28
N ARG A 29 -16.49 4.27 13.66
CA ARG A 29 -17.71 4.83 14.27
C ARG A 29 -18.83 5.06 13.25
N THR A 30 -18.51 5.29 11.98
CA THR A 30 -19.48 5.60 10.93
C THR A 30 -19.35 4.65 9.74
N LYS A 31 -20.48 4.41 9.06
CA LYS A 31 -20.52 3.58 7.84
C LYS A 31 -19.64 4.16 6.74
N THR A 32 -19.67 5.48 6.55
CA THR A 32 -18.85 6.18 5.56
C THR A 32 -17.37 5.94 5.80
N HIS A 33 -16.89 6.11 7.04
CA HIS A 33 -15.47 5.93 7.34
C HIS A 33 -15.02 4.48 7.18
N ALA A 34 -15.87 3.52 7.55
CA ALA A 34 -15.59 2.10 7.33
C ALA A 34 -15.44 1.78 5.83
N ILE A 35 -16.34 2.31 5.00
CA ILE A 35 -16.32 2.13 3.54
C ILE A 35 -15.09 2.80 2.91
N GLU A 36 -14.78 4.04 3.30
CA GLU A 36 -13.59 4.75 2.81
C GLU A 36 -12.30 4.00 3.15
N THR A 37 -12.22 3.45 4.37
CA THR A 37 -11.07 2.66 4.82
C THR A 37 -10.95 1.38 4.00
N ALA A 38 -12.05 0.66 3.80
CA ALA A 38 -12.07 -0.56 2.99
C ALA A 38 -11.61 -0.31 1.55
N ILE A 39 -12.07 0.79 0.94
CA ILE A 39 -11.68 1.17 -0.42
C ILE A 39 -10.19 1.48 -0.47
N LYS A 40 -9.65 2.24 0.49
CA LYS A 40 -8.22 2.56 0.56
C LYS A 40 -7.36 1.30 0.70
N GLU A 41 -7.72 0.42 1.62
CA GLU A 41 -7.01 -0.85 1.84
C GLU A 41 -7.04 -1.73 0.58
N TYR A 42 -8.20 -1.81 -0.09
CA TYR A 42 -8.34 -2.56 -1.33
C TYR A 42 -7.43 -2.01 -2.45
N LEU A 43 -7.41 -0.69 -2.64
CA LEU A 43 -6.57 -0.05 -3.64
C LEU A 43 -5.07 -0.23 -3.34
N GLN A 44 -4.66 -0.10 -2.07
CA GLN A 44 -3.27 -0.37 -1.68
C GLN A 44 -2.88 -1.81 -1.94
N LYS A 45 -3.74 -2.76 -1.59
CA LYS A 45 -3.50 -4.18 -1.86
C LYS A 45 -3.34 -4.44 -3.35
N LYS A 46 -4.20 -3.86 -4.19
CA LYS A 46 -4.11 -3.99 -5.65
C LYS A 46 -2.84 -3.38 -6.22
N ALA A 47 -2.44 -2.20 -5.75
CA ALA A 47 -1.17 -1.59 -6.17
C ALA A 47 0.03 -2.48 -5.86
N ILE A 48 0.04 -3.13 -4.68
CA ILE A 48 1.10 -4.09 -4.33
C ILE A 48 1.04 -5.33 -5.23
N GLU A 49 -0.14 -5.88 -5.50
CA GLU A 49 -0.32 -7.00 -6.43
C GLU A 49 0.20 -6.66 -7.84
N ASP A 50 -0.07 -5.44 -8.33
CA ASP A 50 0.41 -4.97 -9.63
C ASP A 50 1.94 -4.84 -9.65
N LEU A 51 2.55 -4.32 -8.58
CA LEU A 51 4.01 -4.24 -8.44
C LEU A 51 4.65 -5.63 -8.41
N ILE A 52 4.06 -6.58 -7.68
CA ILE A 52 4.52 -7.97 -7.65
C ILE A 52 4.37 -8.63 -9.02
N ALA A 53 3.29 -8.37 -9.75
CA ALA A 53 3.09 -8.88 -11.10
C ALA A 53 4.12 -8.34 -12.11
N LEU A 54 4.74 -7.19 -11.84
CA LEU A 54 5.86 -6.65 -12.59
C LEU A 54 7.21 -7.23 -12.14
N SER A 55 7.28 -7.88 -10.98
CA SER A 55 8.46 -8.59 -10.51
C SER A 55 8.77 -9.75 -11.46
N GLY A 56 10.01 -9.78 -11.96
CA GLY A 56 10.45 -10.69 -13.03
C GLY A 56 10.59 -10.02 -14.41
N LYS A 57 10.04 -8.81 -14.61
CA LYS A 57 10.37 -7.95 -15.77
C LYS A 57 11.50 -6.98 -15.48
N VAL A 58 11.68 -6.63 -14.21
CA VAL A 58 12.76 -5.75 -13.76
C VAL A 58 13.94 -6.63 -13.39
N ASN A 59 14.98 -6.65 -14.23
CA ASN A 59 16.24 -7.30 -13.93
C ASN A 59 17.02 -6.37 -12.97
N ILE A 60 16.90 -6.60 -11.67
CA ILE A 60 17.70 -5.90 -10.67
C ILE A 60 18.98 -6.72 -10.51
N GLU A 61 20.01 -6.38 -11.26
CA GLU A 61 21.36 -6.92 -11.03
C GLU A 61 21.90 -6.32 -9.74
N THR A 62 21.75 -7.05 -8.64
CA THR A 62 22.37 -6.76 -7.35
C THR A 62 23.56 -7.69 -7.17
N ASP A 63 24.71 -7.35 -7.76
CA ASP A 63 25.98 -7.98 -7.38
C ASP A 63 26.46 -7.38 -6.04
N TRP A 64 25.65 -7.56 -5.01
CA TRP A 64 25.87 -7.01 -3.66
C TRP A 64 27.16 -7.51 -3.03
N ARG A 65 27.69 -8.65 -3.49
CA ARG A 65 28.98 -9.20 -3.05
C ARG A 65 30.16 -8.38 -3.54
N LYS A 66 30.10 -7.86 -4.77
CA LYS A 66 31.15 -6.94 -5.25
C LYS A 66 31.15 -5.63 -4.48
N GLU A 67 29.96 -5.11 -4.16
CA GLU A 67 29.83 -3.86 -3.41
C GLU A 67 30.34 -4.04 -1.96
N GLU A 68 30.01 -5.16 -1.32
CA GLU A 68 30.50 -5.51 0.02
C GLU A 68 32.02 -5.72 0.05
N GLU A 69 32.59 -6.38 -0.97
CA GLU A 69 34.03 -6.58 -1.09
C GLU A 69 34.79 -5.26 -1.34
N ALA A 70 34.21 -4.35 -2.11
CA ALA A 70 34.75 -3.01 -2.33
C ALA A 70 34.78 -2.17 -1.04
N GLU A 71 33.71 -2.20 -0.24
CA GLU A 71 33.69 -1.51 1.06
C GLU A 71 34.72 -2.11 2.03
N LEU A 72 34.80 -3.44 2.12
CA LEU A 72 35.76 -4.11 3.01
C LEU A 72 37.22 -3.86 2.62
N ASP A 73 37.53 -3.75 1.32
CA ASP A 73 38.87 -3.41 0.87
C ASP A 73 39.21 -1.94 1.11
N GLU A 74 38.23 -1.03 0.99
CA GLU A 74 38.41 0.38 1.35
C GLU A 74 38.73 0.52 2.85
N TYR A 75 38.07 -0.24 3.72
CA TYR A 75 38.39 -0.31 5.16
C TYR A 75 39.81 -0.82 5.44
N LYS A 76 40.29 -1.84 4.71
CA LYS A 76 41.65 -2.37 4.89
C LYS A 76 42.73 -1.40 4.45
N ASN A 77 42.48 -0.63 3.39
CA ASN A 77 43.45 0.32 2.83
C ASN A 77 43.57 1.62 3.66
N HIS A 78 42.66 1.86 4.60
CA HIS A 78 42.63 3.05 5.45
C HIS A 78 43.24 2.84 6.85
N CYS A 79 43.90 1.69 7.10
CA CYS A 79 44.61 1.33 8.33
C CYS A 79 46.12 1.23 8.13
#